data_AF-A0A940NT61-F1
#
_entry.id   AF-A0A940NT61-F1
#
_cell.length_a   1.000
_cell.length_b   1.000
_cell.length_c   1.000
_cell.angle_alpha   90.00
_cell.angle_beta   90.00
_cell.angle_gamma   90.00
#
_symmetry.space_group_name_H-M   'P 1'
#
loop_
_entity.id
_entity.type
_entity.pdbx_description
1 polymer ?
#
loop_
_entity_poly.entity_id
_entity_poly.type
_entity_poly.pdbx_seq_one_letter_code
_entity_poly.pdbx_strand_id
1 'polypeptide(L)' 'LSILKNNKAKAVRFSTLEAICRELDCQPGDVLEYVKDE' A
#
# COMPACT_ATOMS: atom_id res chain seq x y z
N LEU A 1 15.77 3.34 8.22
CA LEU A 1 15.24 2.07 8.79
C LEU A 1 14.48 2.23 10.12
N SER A 2 13.99 3.43 10.49
CA SER A 2 13.29 3.64 11.79
C SER A 2 11.77 3.60 11.72
N ILE A 3 11.16 3.93 10.58
CA ILE A 3 9.68 3.93 10.44
C ILE A 3 9.14 2.48 10.40
N LEU A 4 9.83 1.58 9.69
CA LEU A 4 9.52 0.14 9.68
C LEU A 4 9.74 -0.53 11.04
N LYS A 5 10.72 -0.07 11.84
CA LYS A 5 11.01 -0.63 13.19
C LYS A 5 10.04 -0.17 14.27
N ASN A 6 9.46 1.03 14.13
CA ASN A 6 8.63 1.65 15.16
C ASN A 6 7.13 1.31 15.06
N ASN A 7 6.72 0.35 14.21
CA ASN A 7 5.31 -0.02 13.97
C ASN A 7 4.37 1.16 13.64
N LYS A 8 4.92 2.32 13.27
CA LYS A 8 4.14 3.51 12.87
C LYS A 8 3.73 3.44 11.39
N ALA A 9 4.32 2.52 10.63
CA ALA A 9 3.91 2.25 9.26
C ALA A 9 2.57 1.49 9.29
N LYS A 10 1.51 2.11 8.74
CA LYS A 10 0.31 1.37 8.38
C LYS A 10 0.64 0.54 7.15
N ALA A 11 0.69 -0.79 7.31
CA ALA A 11 0.94 -1.72 6.22
C ALA A 11 -0.37 -2.36 5.78
N VAL A 12 -0.62 -2.39 4.46
CA VAL A 12 -1.65 -3.23 3.85
C VAL A 12 -0.99 -4.52 3.37
N ARG A 13 -1.67 -5.67 3.54
CA ARG A 13 -1.19 -6.93 2.96
C ARG A 13 -1.33 -6.86 1.44
N PHE A 14 -0.31 -7.31 0.73
CA PHE A 14 -0.35 -7.34 -0.74
C PHE A 14 -1.55 -8.15 -1.26
N SER A 15 -1.87 -9.27 -0.61
CA SER A 15 -3.04 -10.10 -0.96
C SER A 15 -4.38 -9.37 -0.81
N THR A 16 -4.49 -8.44 0.14
CA THR A 16 -5.70 -7.61 0.29
C THR A 16 -5.79 -6.60 -0.85
N LEU A 17 -4.66 -5.99 -1.23
CA LEU A 17 -4.61 -5.06 -2.36
C LEU A 17 -4.92 -5.78 -3.68
N GLU A 18 -4.39 -6.99 -3.89
CA GLU A 18 -4.70 -7.82 -5.06
C GLU A 18 -6.18 -8.16 -5.17
N ALA A 19 -6.85 -8.48 -4.06
CA ALA A 19 -8.29 -8.77 -4.05
C ALA A 19 -9.12 -7.55 -4.47
N ILE A 20 -8.72 -6.35 -4.03
CA ILE A 20 -9.35 -5.09 -4.44
C ILE A 20 -9.13 -4.86 -5.93
N CYS A 21 -7.89 -5.04 -6.40
CA CYS A 21 -7.51 -4.85 -7.79
C CYS A 21 -8.24 -5.79 -8.76
N ARG A 22 -8.51 -7.04 -8.34
CA ARG A 22 -9.32 -7.99 -9.12
C ARG A 22 -10.73 -7.48 -9.37
N GLU A 23 -11.32 -6.82 -8.39
CA GLU A 23 -12.73 -6.40 -8.44
C GLU A 23 -12.91 -5.03 -9.10
N LEU A 24 -11.85 -4.23 -9.11
CA LEU A 24 -11.81 -2.91 -9.75
C LEU A 24 -11.15 -2.92 -11.13
N ASP A 25 -10.72 -4.10 -11.61
CA ASP A 25 -10.00 -4.30 -12.88
C ASP A 25 -8.80 -3.35 -13.03
N CYS A 26 -7.99 -3.24 -11.98
CA CYS A 26 -6.80 -2.39 -11.94
C CYS A 26 -5.57 -3.14 -11.42
N GLN A 27 -4.39 -2.51 -11.46
CA GLN A 27 -3.17 -3.04 -10.88
C GLN A 27 -2.88 -2.39 -9.51
N PRO A 28 -2.18 -3.09 -8.60
CA PRO A 28 -1.76 -2.51 -7.31
C PRO A 28 -0.98 -1.20 -7.44
N GLY A 29 -0.22 -1.05 -8.53
CA GLY A 29 0.51 0.17 -8.85
C GLY A 29 -0.39 1.37 -9.16
N ASP A 30 -1.59 1.13 -9.70
CA ASP A 30 -2.55 2.19 -10.03
C ASP A 30 -3.18 2.82 -8.77
N VAL A 31 -3.13 2.11 -7.64
CA VAL A 31 -3.73 2.53 -6.35
C VAL A 31 -2.70 3.22 -5.44
N LEU A 32 -1.41 2.96 -5.65
CA LEU A 32 -0.34 3.44 -4.79
C LEU A 32 0.29 4.71 -5.37
N GLU A 33 0.07 5.84 -4.70
CA GLU A 33 0.77 7.09 -4.96
C GLU A 33 1.83 7.35 -3.88
N TYR A 34 3.02 7.76 -4.31
CA TYR A 34 4.02 8.27 -3.37
C TYR A 34 3.67 9.72 -3.01
N VAL A 35 3.30 9.94 -1.76
CA VAL A 35 3.12 11.28 -1.18
C VAL A 35 4.33 11.58 -0.31
N LYS A 36 5.00 12.70 -0.58
CA LYS A 36 6.12 13.17 0.26
C LYS A 36 5.54 13.81 1.52
N ASP A 37 6.02 13.38 2.69
CA ASP A 37 5.75 14.07 3.94
C ASP A 37 6.48 15.44 3.91
N GLU A 38 5.74 16.55 4.09
CA GLU A 38 6.30 17.91 4.22
C GLU A 38 7.07 18.11 5.55
#